data_AF-A0A8X6YJG7-F1
#
_entry.id   AF-A0A8X6YJG7-F1
#
_cell.length_a   1.000
_cell.length_b   1.000
_cell.length_c   1.000
_cell.angle_alpha   90.00
_cell.angle_beta   90.00
_cell.angle_gamma   90.00
#
_symmetry.space_group_name_H-M   'P 1'
#
loop_
_entity.id
_entity.type
_entity.pdbx_description
1 polymer ?
#
loop_
_entity_poly.entity_id
_entity_poly.type
_entity_poly.pdbx_seq_one_letter_code
_entity_poly.pdbx_strand_id
1 'polypeptide(L)'
;MSRSTDSPNMTKYVTQALALDGIPKYFWTDSTTAISWIRSNDAWGTFVGHRVKEICVFSKADHWSYVPSPSNLADLPSRGCSPLQFSESDWWSGPDWLKHPEDKWPKLKIKPDEILVLSERRKGINLNVGLGVTAEIVGVKWYERVSQFLKMTRILGWVKRFTKNCQKKVVNQEPVLSVDEVQDARGTLLLLIQSESFPETGDSINGLLTVRDQSGMRRVKTKIIEREDSYAFRYPILFPSRHHIVNCLIRDYHLREQMRSRFRKEYLGQLIQRHGHKDCELKVGDIVLVGCENLKRVN
;
A
#
# COMPACT_ATOMS: atom_id res chain seq x y z
N MET A 1 -10.74 17.27 -4.92
CA MET A 1 -10.90 16.80 -3.52
C MET A 1 -9.65 17.13 -2.70
N SER A 2 -9.28 18.42 -2.59
CA SER A 2 -8.05 18.87 -1.92
C SER A 2 -8.27 19.89 -0.80
N ARG A 3 -9.52 20.14 -0.38
CA ARG A 3 -9.85 21.34 0.42
C ARG A 3 -9.90 21.15 1.94
N SER A 4 -9.71 19.94 2.46
CA SER A 4 -9.70 19.69 3.92
C SER A 4 -8.32 19.50 4.54
N THR A 5 -7.24 19.48 3.74
CA THR A 5 -5.89 19.12 4.20
C THR A 5 -5.13 20.26 4.87
N ASP A 6 -5.55 21.51 4.66
CA ASP A 6 -4.72 22.67 5.02
C ASP A 6 -5.20 23.38 6.28
N SER A 7 -6.46 23.16 6.70
CA SER A 7 -7.09 23.92 7.79
C SER A 7 -6.37 23.80 9.16
N PRO A 8 -5.93 22.62 9.63
CA PRO A 8 -5.28 22.48 10.94
C PRO A 8 -3.88 23.10 10.98
N ASN A 9 -3.10 22.89 9.91
CA ASN A 9 -1.74 23.43 9.78
C ASN A 9 -1.77 24.96 9.62
N MET A 10 -2.73 25.49 8.85
CA MET A 10 -2.96 26.92 8.73
C MET A 10 -3.34 27.54 10.07
N THR A 11 -4.19 26.89 10.86
CA THR A 11 -4.59 27.41 12.17
C THR A 11 -3.41 27.49 13.13
N LYS A 12 -2.57 26.44 13.18
CA LYS A 12 -1.33 26.46 13.97
C LYS A 12 -0.40 27.58 13.51
N TYR A 13 -0.19 27.70 12.20
CA TYR A 13 0.66 28.73 11.61
C TYR A 13 0.17 30.14 11.94
N VAL A 14 -1.13 30.42 11.72
CA VAL A 14 -1.74 31.74 11.97
C VAL A 14 -1.72 32.08 13.46
N THR A 15 -2.01 31.12 14.35
CA THR A 15 -1.94 31.34 15.80
C THR A 15 -0.54 31.77 16.21
N GLN A 16 0.49 31.08 15.70
CA GLN A 16 1.89 31.37 16.00
C GLN A 16 2.35 32.70 15.40
N ALA A 17 2.03 32.95 14.12
CA ALA A 17 2.44 34.15 13.41
C ALA A 17 1.83 35.43 14.01
N LEU A 18 0.60 35.34 14.51
CA LEU A 18 -0.13 36.47 15.11
C LEU A 18 -0.04 36.50 16.64
N ALA A 19 0.70 35.58 17.26
CA ALA A 19 0.82 35.45 18.73
C ALA A 19 -0.54 35.38 19.47
N LEU A 20 -1.52 34.69 18.88
CA LEU A 20 -2.90 34.57 19.38
C LEU A 20 -3.09 33.35 20.30
N ASP A 21 -2.14 33.13 21.21
CA ASP A 21 -2.18 32.00 22.12
C ASP A 21 -3.34 32.14 23.13
N GLY A 22 -4.06 31.03 23.37
CA GLY A 22 -5.17 30.97 24.33
C GLY A 22 -6.51 31.54 23.84
N ILE A 23 -6.61 32.07 22.62
CA ILE A 23 -7.88 32.58 22.08
C ILE A 23 -8.77 31.40 21.61
N PRO A 24 -10.08 31.41 21.90
CA PRO A 24 -11.03 30.44 21.37
C PRO A 24 -10.99 30.35 19.83
N LYS A 25 -11.09 29.13 19.30
CA LYS A 25 -10.96 28.83 17.87
C LYS A 25 -12.19 28.08 17.39
N TYR A 26 -12.82 28.61 16.34
CA TYR A 26 -14.04 28.08 15.75
C TYR A 26 -13.80 27.80 14.26
N PHE A 27 -14.35 26.69 13.77
CA PHE A 27 -14.11 26.21 12.42
C PHE A 27 -15.43 26.06 11.68
N TRP A 28 -15.47 26.50 10.43
CA TRP A 28 -16.69 26.45 9.62
C TRP A 28 -16.39 25.77 8.29
N THR A 29 -17.30 24.90 7.86
CA THR A 29 -17.22 24.26 6.53
C THR A 29 -18.62 24.07 5.96
N ASP A 30 -18.72 24.09 4.65
CA ASP A 30 -19.94 23.81 3.89
C ASP A 30 -20.10 22.33 3.53
N SER A 31 -19.15 21.49 3.91
CA SER A 31 -19.27 20.05 3.71
C SER A 31 -19.97 19.40 4.92
N THR A 32 -21.27 19.16 4.77
CA THR A 32 -22.06 18.40 5.76
C THR A 32 -21.49 16.99 6.00
N THR A 33 -20.97 16.36 4.95
CA THR A 33 -20.27 15.06 5.01
C THR A 33 -19.00 15.15 5.84
N ALA A 34 -18.15 16.15 5.61
CA ALA A 34 -16.91 16.31 6.37
C ALA A 34 -17.17 16.60 7.85
N ILE A 35 -18.15 17.46 8.17
CA ILE A 35 -18.55 17.71 9.57
C ILE A 35 -19.05 16.43 10.22
N SER A 36 -19.83 15.64 9.48
CA SER A 36 -20.31 14.35 9.98
C SER A 36 -19.14 13.45 10.33
N TRP A 37 -18.17 13.26 9.43
CA TRP A 37 -16.97 12.45 9.72
C TRP A 37 -16.13 12.95 10.90
N ILE A 38 -16.02 14.27 11.08
CA ILE A 38 -15.27 14.87 12.19
C ILE A 38 -16.00 14.64 13.53
N ARG A 39 -17.34 14.72 13.52
CA ARG A 39 -18.16 14.56 14.72
C ARG A 39 -18.42 13.10 15.10
N SER A 40 -18.46 12.18 14.15
CA SER A 40 -18.59 10.76 14.46
C SER A 40 -17.23 10.11 14.73
N ASN A 41 -17.15 9.40 15.86
CA ASN A 41 -15.97 8.64 16.27
C ASN A 41 -15.93 7.24 15.63
N ASP A 42 -16.30 7.12 14.36
CA ASP A 42 -16.34 5.83 13.66
C ASP A 42 -14.99 5.47 13.03
N ALA A 43 -14.83 4.17 12.72
CA ALA A 43 -13.72 3.71 11.91
C ALA A 43 -13.94 4.08 10.44
N TRP A 44 -13.36 5.19 9.98
CA TRP A 44 -13.37 5.60 8.57
C TRP A 44 -12.32 4.85 7.73
N GLY A 45 -12.50 4.81 6.41
CA GLY A 45 -11.50 4.41 5.43
C GLY A 45 -10.15 5.09 5.66
N THR A 46 -9.05 4.49 5.19
CA THR A 46 -7.69 4.92 5.56
C THR A 46 -7.45 6.41 5.32
N PHE A 47 -7.90 6.95 4.18
CA PHE A 47 -7.73 8.36 3.85
C PHE A 47 -8.50 9.27 4.81
N VAL A 48 -9.83 9.10 4.90
CA VAL A 48 -10.68 9.92 5.76
C VAL A 48 -10.31 9.76 7.23
N GLY A 49 -10.01 8.55 7.67
CA GLY A 49 -9.60 8.26 9.05
C GLY A 49 -8.28 8.94 9.43
N HIS A 50 -7.31 9.01 8.53
CA HIS A 50 -6.07 9.76 8.79
C HIS A 50 -6.33 11.26 8.86
N ARG A 51 -7.20 11.80 7.98
CA ARG A 51 -7.54 13.24 7.97
C ARG A 51 -8.35 13.68 9.17
N VAL A 52 -9.37 12.92 9.55
CA VAL A 52 -10.14 13.19 10.77
C VAL A 52 -9.23 13.17 11.99
N LYS A 53 -8.32 12.19 12.10
CA LYS A 53 -7.31 12.15 13.18
C LYS A 53 -6.46 13.42 13.19
N GLU A 54 -5.87 13.80 12.06
CA GLU A 54 -5.05 15.01 11.92
C GLU A 54 -5.81 16.28 12.36
N ILE A 55 -7.06 16.44 11.91
CA ILE A 55 -7.94 17.55 12.29
C ILE A 55 -8.19 17.57 13.80
N CYS A 56 -8.51 16.40 14.37
CA CYS A 56 -8.80 16.24 15.80
C CYS A 56 -7.57 16.39 16.71
N VAL A 57 -6.33 16.37 16.17
CA VAL A 57 -5.12 16.72 16.95
C VAL A 57 -5.13 18.21 17.33
N PHE A 58 -5.61 19.08 16.43
CA PHE A 58 -5.50 20.54 16.58
C PHE A 58 -6.82 21.23 16.89
N SER A 59 -7.94 20.51 16.86
CA SER A 59 -9.28 21.04 17.08
C SER A 59 -10.16 19.99 17.76
N LYS A 60 -11.18 20.45 18.50
CA LYS A 60 -12.22 19.57 19.04
C LYS A 60 -13.34 19.44 18.02
N ALA A 61 -13.98 18.27 17.95
CA ALA A 61 -15.10 18.02 17.05
C ALA A 61 -16.25 19.04 17.21
N ASP A 62 -16.47 19.49 18.44
CA ASP A 62 -17.54 20.46 18.78
C ASP A 62 -17.25 21.88 18.30
N HIS A 63 -16.00 22.20 17.93
CA HIS A 63 -15.65 23.51 17.39
C HIS A 63 -15.95 23.64 15.90
N TRP A 64 -16.37 22.55 15.24
CA TRP A 64 -16.70 22.53 13.81
C TRP A 64 -18.19 22.75 13.59
N SER A 65 -18.54 23.79 12.84
CA SER A 65 -19.90 24.19 12.51
C SER A 65 -20.15 24.24 11.01
N TYR A 66 -21.42 24.12 10.62
CA TYR A 66 -21.83 24.16 9.22
C TYR A 66 -22.13 25.59 8.78
N VAL A 67 -21.58 25.98 7.63
CA VAL A 67 -21.95 27.22 6.93
C VAL A 67 -22.49 26.84 5.53
N PRO A 68 -23.57 27.44 5.03
CA PRO A 68 -24.03 27.16 3.67
C PRO A 68 -22.98 27.56 2.65
N SER A 69 -22.83 26.80 1.56
CA SER A 69 -21.83 27.10 0.50
C SER A 69 -21.83 28.56 0.03
N PRO A 70 -22.98 29.24 -0.19
CA PRO A 70 -22.98 30.65 -0.58
C PRO A 70 -22.38 31.60 0.47
N SER A 71 -22.41 31.21 1.74
CA SER A 71 -21.84 31.98 2.86
C SER A 71 -20.43 31.49 3.23
N ASN A 72 -19.92 30.45 2.57
CA ASN A 72 -18.58 29.94 2.78
C ASN A 72 -17.58 30.76 1.97
N LEU A 73 -17.12 31.87 2.54
CA LEU A 73 -16.16 32.74 1.87
C LEU A 73 -14.87 31.98 1.52
N ALA A 74 -14.50 30.94 2.29
CA ALA A 74 -13.40 29.99 2.02
C ALA A 74 -13.36 29.48 0.57
N ASP A 75 -14.54 29.38 -0.06
CA ASP A 75 -14.72 28.85 -1.39
C ASP A 75 -14.21 29.79 -2.50
N LEU A 76 -14.29 31.11 -2.30
CA LEU A 76 -13.99 32.13 -3.31
C LEU A 76 -12.57 32.01 -3.91
N PRO A 77 -11.47 32.12 -3.14
CA PRO A 77 -10.12 31.92 -3.66
C PRO A 77 -9.88 30.47 -4.09
N SER A 78 -10.60 29.50 -3.52
CA SER A 78 -10.42 28.08 -3.84
C SER A 78 -11.02 27.66 -5.19
N ARG A 79 -11.96 28.44 -5.74
CA ARG A 79 -12.54 28.26 -7.09
C ARG A 79 -11.81 29.07 -8.17
N GLY A 80 -10.92 29.96 -7.75
CA GLY A 80 -10.30 30.95 -8.63
C GLY A 80 -11.20 32.18 -8.75
N CYS A 81 -10.69 33.32 -8.32
CA CYS A 81 -11.32 34.63 -8.45
C CYS A 81 -10.29 35.63 -8.98
N SER A 82 -10.74 36.72 -9.62
CA SER A 82 -9.82 37.79 -10.02
C SER A 82 -9.31 38.55 -8.78
N PRO A 83 -8.14 39.22 -8.85
CA PRO A 83 -7.65 40.04 -7.76
C PRO A 83 -8.65 41.10 -7.31
N LEU A 84 -9.39 41.71 -8.25
CA LEU A 84 -10.41 42.70 -7.97
C LEU A 84 -11.60 42.10 -7.20
N GLN A 85 -12.13 40.97 -7.67
CA GLN A 85 -13.20 40.25 -6.97
C GLN A 85 -12.77 39.80 -5.57
N PHE A 86 -11.51 39.40 -5.41
CA PHE A 86 -10.97 39.02 -4.11
C PHE A 86 -10.86 40.23 -3.17
N SER A 87 -10.35 41.36 -3.67
CA SER A 87 -10.22 42.59 -2.88
C SER A 87 -11.56 43.22 -2.47
N GLU A 88 -12.57 43.10 -3.33
CA GLU A 88 -13.92 43.63 -3.08
C GLU A 88 -14.80 42.66 -2.27
N SER A 89 -14.31 41.46 -1.96
CA SER A 89 -15.07 40.46 -1.22
C SER A 89 -14.97 40.61 0.30
N ASP A 90 -15.95 40.03 1.00
CA ASP A 90 -15.95 39.94 2.46
C ASP A 90 -14.94 38.93 3.03
N TRP A 91 -14.03 38.38 2.22
CA TRP A 91 -13.05 37.39 2.67
C TRP A 91 -12.26 37.89 3.90
N TRP A 92 -11.84 39.15 3.88
CA TRP A 92 -11.01 39.77 4.91
C TRP A 92 -11.79 40.15 6.17
N SER A 93 -13.07 40.48 6.03
CA SER A 93 -13.96 40.92 7.11
C SER A 93 -14.72 39.75 7.74
N GLY A 94 -14.83 38.63 7.02
CA GLY A 94 -15.68 37.51 7.38
C GLY A 94 -17.17 37.83 7.27
N PRO A 95 -18.04 36.81 7.33
CA PRO A 95 -19.49 37.02 7.38
C PRO A 95 -19.90 37.89 8.57
N ASP A 96 -20.89 38.77 8.39
CA ASP A 96 -21.31 39.71 9.43
C ASP A 96 -21.71 39.05 10.76
N TRP A 97 -22.32 37.87 10.70
CA TRP A 97 -22.74 37.14 11.89
C TRP A 97 -21.59 36.67 12.78
N LEU A 98 -20.36 36.51 12.24
CA LEU A 98 -19.18 36.20 13.06
C LEU A 98 -18.76 37.35 13.96
N LYS A 99 -19.14 38.60 13.62
CA LYS A 99 -18.85 39.80 14.41
C LYS A 99 -19.74 39.91 15.64
N HIS A 100 -20.81 39.11 15.70
CA HIS A 100 -21.72 39.08 16.82
C HIS A 100 -21.30 38.01 17.86
N PRO A 101 -21.80 38.12 19.10
CA PRO A 101 -21.63 37.08 20.12
C PRO A 101 -22.05 35.68 19.65
N GLU A 102 -21.38 34.64 20.18
CA GLU A 102 -21.56 33.23 19.77
C GLU A 102 -23.02 32.74 19.87
N ASP A 103 -23.80 33.26 20.81
CA ASP A 103 -25.21 32.94 20.97
C ASP A 103 -26.07 33.37 19.77
N LYS A 104 -25.61 34.36 19.00
CA LYS A 104 -26.26 34.86 17.79
C LYS A 104 -25.78 34.17 16.50
N TRP A 105 -24.84 33.24 16.60
CA TRP A 105 -24.34 32.53 15.42
C TRP A 105 -25.38 31.53 14.88
N PRO A 106 -25.36 31.26 13.57
CA PRO A 106 -26.33 30.37 12.94
C PRO A 106 -26.16 28.93 13.44
N LYS A 107 -27.17 28.41 14.15
CA LYS A 107 -27.23 27.01 14.61
C LYS A 107 -27.93 26.14 13.58
N LEU A 108 -27.27 25.95 12.44
CA LEU A 108 -27.85 25.22 11.31
C LEU A 108 -27.91 23.72 11.59
N LYS A 109 -29.04 23.09 11.24
CA LYS A 109 -29.20 21.64 11.29
C LYS A 109 -28.43 21.01 10.14
N ILE A 110 -27.55 20.07 10.47
CA ILE A 110 -26.79 19.30 9.49
C ILE A 110 -27.65 18.13 9.03
N LYS A 111 -27.89 18.03 7.73
CA LYS A 111 -28.48 16.84 7.09
C LYS A 111 -27.44 16.28 6.11
N PRO A 112 -26.59 15.35 6.54
CA PRO A 112 -25.63 14.74 5.64
C PRO A 112 -26.31 13.74 4.72
N ASP A 113 -25.70 13.50 3.56
CA ASP A 113 -26.03 12.33 2.75
C ASP A 113 -25.51 11.08 3.47
N GLU A 114 -26.42 10.34 4.10
CA GLU A 114 -26.10 9.16 4.89
C GLU A 114 -25.42 8.07 4.05
N ILE A 115 -25.79 7.93 2.77
CA ILE A 115 -25.21 6.94 1.88
C ILE A 115 -23.74 7.27 1.64
N LEU A 116 -23.43 8.53 1.35
CA LEU A 116 -22.05 8.97 1.14
C LEU A 116 -21.22 8.84 2.42
N VAL A 117 -21.76 9.23 3.57
CA VAL A 117 -21.06 9.11 4.86
C VAL A 117 -20.75 7.65 5.17
N LEU A 118 -21.74 6.76 5.05
CA LEU A 118 -21.61 5.34 5.35
C LEU A 118 -20.75 4.58 4.33
N SER A 119 -20.67 5.06 3.09
CA SER A 119 -19.81 4.45 2.06
C SER A 119 -18.33 4.46 2.46
N GLU A 120 -17.93 5.46 3.24
CA GLU A 120 -16.55 5.65 3.71
C GLU A 120 -16.28 4.99 5.08
N ARG A 121 -17.33 4.51 5.77
CA ARG A 121 -17.14 3.73 7.00
C ARG A 121 -16.41 2.44 6.65
N ARG A 122 -15.31 2.13 7.34
CA ARG A 122 -14.67 0.82 7.22
C ARG A 122 -15.73 -0.22 7.54
N LYS A 123 -16.10 -1.00 6.54
CA LYS A 123 -16.90 -2.21 6.73
C LYS A 123 -16.08 -3.09 7.67
N GLY A 124 -16.50 -3.18 8.92
CA GLY A 124 -15.95 -4.15 9.85
C GLY A 124 -16.05 -5.51 9.17
N ILE A 125 -14.91 -6.18 8.99
CA ILE A 125 -14.97 -7.59 8.69
C ILE A 125 -15.43 -8.22 10.00
N ASN A 126 -16.73 -8.51 10.10
CA ASN A 126 -17.24 -9.34 11.16
C ASN A 126 -16.61 -10.73 10.96
N LEU A 127 -15.43 -10.94 11.55
CA LEU A 127 -14.87 -12.27 11.71
C LEU A 127 -15.73 -12.95 12.79
N ASN A 128 -16.82 -13.57 12.39
CA ASN A 128 -17.43 -14.62 13.19
C ASN A 128 -16.42 -15.77 13.22
N VAL A 129 -15.59 -15.82 14.26
CA VAL A 129 -14.78 -17.01 14.56
C VAL A 129 -15.73 -18.05 15.15
N GLY A 130 -16.51 -18.68 14.28
CA GLY A 130 -17.19 -19.93 14.60
C GLY A 130 -16.14 -21.04 14.60
N LEU A 131 -15.96 -21.69 15.75
CA LEU A 131 -15.20 -22.93 15.88
C LEU A 131 -16.02 -24.07 15.25
N GLY A 132 -16.23 -23.98 13.94
CA GLY A 132 -17.00 -24.91 13.13
C GLY A 132 -16.34 -24.99 11.77
N VAL A 133 -15.47 -25.97 11.60
CA VAL A 133 -15.00 -26.40 10.28
C VAL A 133 -16.22 -26.93 9.54
N THR A 134 -16.88 -26.06 8.77
CA THR A 134 -17.70 -26.32 7.56
C THR A 134 -18.48 -25.05 7.23
N ALA A 135 -17.77 -24.00 6.84
CA ALA A 135 -18.38 -22.95 6.03
C ALA A 135 -17.38 -22.64 4.94
N GLU A 136 -17.69 -23.13 3.75
CA GLU A 136 -17.15 -22.63 2.50
C GLU A 136 -17.11 -21.10 2.52
N ILE A 137 -15.94 -20.52 2.83
CA ILE A 137 -15.54 -19.24 2.24
C ILE A 137 -15.17 -19.55 0.77
N VAL A 138 -16.13 -20.11 0.04
CA VAL A 138 -16.04 -20.36 -1.39
C VAL A 138 -16.36 -19.05 -2.06
N GLY A 139 -15.35 -18.44 -2.67
CA GLY A 139 -15.57 -17.41 -3.68
C GLY A 139 -14.53 -16.30 -3.71
N VAL A 140 -13.85 -15.98 -2.61
CA VAL A 140 -12.87 -14.88 -2.62
C VAL A 140 -11.45 -15.41 -2.51
N LYS A 141 -10.84 -15.62 -3.67
CA LYS A 141 -9.40 -15.82 -3.81
C LYS A 141 -8.67 -14.55 -3.37
N TRP A 142 -8.28 -14.49 -2.09
CA TRP A 142 -7.68 -13.29 -1.47
C TRP A 142 -6.52 -12.69 -2.26
N TYR A 143 -5.77 -13.54 -2.97
CA TYR A 143 -4.60 -13.16 -3.76
C TYR A 143 -4.97 -12.37 -5.02
N GLU A 144 -6.19 -12.46 -5.55
CA GLU A 144 -6.65 -11.69 -6.72
C GLU A 144 -6.65 -10.17 -6.46
N ARG A 145 -6.79 -9.77 -5.20
CA ARG A 145 -6.75 -8.35 -4.77
C ARG A 145 -5.33 -7.83 -4.60
N VAL A 146 -4.31 -8.68 -4.78
CA VAL A 146 -2.91 -8.34 -4.53
C VAL A 146 -2.11 -8.48 -5.82
N SER A 147 -1.62 -7.38 -6.35
CA SER A 147 -0.93 -7.39 -7.65
C SER A 147 0.60 -7.64 -7.55
N GLN A 148 1.15 -7.78 -6.35
CA GLN A 148 2.60 -7.99 -6.15
C GLN A 148 2.88 -9.37 -5.59
N PHE A 149 3.70 -10.16 -6.29
CA PHE A 149 4.03 -11.53 -5.88
C PHE A 149 4.72 -11.59 -4.51
N LEU A 150 5.70 -10.71 -4.25
CA LEU A 150 6.33 -10.61 -2.94
C LEU A 150 5.35 -10.23 -1.83
N LYS A 151 4.39 -9.34 -2.11
CA LYS A 151 3.37 -8.97 -1.13
C LYS A 151 2.48 -10.15 -0.79
N MET A 152 2.04 -10.93 -1.78
CA MET A 152 1.31 -12.19 -1.55
C MET A 152 2.12 -13.16 -0.70
N THR A 153 3.39 -13.36 -1.04
CA THR A 153 4.30 -14.24 -0.29
C THR A 153 4.43 -13.80 1.16
N ARG A 154 4.60 -12.49 1.42
CA ARG A 154 4.70 -11.94 2.79
C ARG A 154 3.40 -12.05 3.57
N ILE A 155 2.25 -11.77 2.95
CA ILE A 155 0.94 -11.95 3.58
C ILE A 155 0.79 -13.41 4.03
N LEU A 156 1.05 -14.35 3.14
CA LEU A 156 0.97 -15.78 3.46
C LEU A 156 1.98 -16.18 4.56
N GLY A 157 3.20 -15.65 4.52
CA GLY A 157 4.20 -15.87 5.57
C GLY A 157 3.75 -15.40 6.95
N TRP A 158 3.15 -14.20 7.05
CA TRP A 158 2.60 -13.69 8.29
C TRP A 158 1.40 -14.51 8.79
N VAL A 159 0.51 -14.92 7.88
CA VAL A 159 -0.61 -15.80 8.22
C VAL A 159 -0.09 -17.14 8.77
N LYS A 160 0.89 -17.76 8.12
CA LYS A 160 1.49 -19.02 8.59
C LYS A 160 2.18 -18.85 9.95
N ARG A 161 2.91 -17.75 10.18
CA ARG A 161 3.51 -17.45 11.49
C ARG A 161 2.44 -17.28 12.57
N PHE A 162 1.40 -16.50 12.28
CA PHE A 162 0.28 -16.30 13.19
C PHE A 162 -0.36 -17.64 13.58
N THR A 163 -0.68 -18.50 12.61
CA THR A 163 -1.24 -19.83 12.88
C THR A 163 -0.31 -20.68 13.74
N LYS A 164 1.01 -20.69 13.43
CA LYS A 164 2.01 -21.42 14.24
C LYS A 164 2.10 -20.87 15.67
N ASN A 165 2.02 -19.54 15.83
CA ASN A 165 2.05 -18.89 17.14
C ASN A 165 0.82 -19.22 17.99
N CYS A 166 -0.36 -19.33 17.38
CA CYS A 166 -1.58 -19.75 18.07
C CYS A 166 -1.52 -21.20 18.59
N GLN A 167 -0.62 -22.04 18.06
CA GLN A 167 -0.48 -23.45 18.42
C GLN A 167 0.64 -23.72 19.43
N LYS A 168 1.50 -22.73 19.71
CA LYS A 168 2.71 -22.91 20.52
C LYS A 168 2.63 -22.16 21.85
N LYS A 169 3.26 -22.72 22.88
CA LYS A 169 3.47 -22.03 24.18
C LYS A 169 4.46 -20.86 24.07
N VAL A 170 5.44 -20.98 23.18
CA VAL A 170 6.43 -19.92 22.89
C VAL A 170 6.13 -19.32 21.52
N VAL A 171 5.87 -18.02 21.51
CA VAL A 171 5.43 -17.25 20.34
C VAL A 171 6.64 -16.61 19.67
N ASN A 172 6.74 -16.71 18.34
CA ASN A 172 7.71 -15.94 17.58
C ASN A 172 7.23 -14.48 17.45
N GLN A 173 7.94 -13.55 18.08
CA GLN A 173 7.64 -12.12 18.09
C GLN A 173 8.61 -11.29 17.25
N GLU A 174 9.43 -11.93 16.41
CA GLU A 174 10.40 -11.22 15.56
C GLU A 174 9.70 -10.20 14.63
N PRO A 175 10.23 -8.99 14.47
CA PRO A 175 9.58 -7.93 13.70
C PRO A 175 9.58 -8.22 12.18
N VAL A 176 10.41 -9.16 11.73
CA VAL A 176 10.58 -9.52 10.32
C VAL A 176 10.36 -11.02 10.10
N LEU A 177 9.88 -11.38 8.91
CA LEU A 177 9.83 -12.77 8.47
C LEU A 177 11.25 -13.27 8.19
N SER A 178 11.57 -14.45 8.69
CA SER A 178 12.82 -15.14 8.35
C SER A 178 12.83 -15.56 6.87
N VAL A 179 14.02 -15.81 6.33
CA VAL A 179 14.18 -16.32 4.96
C VAL A 179 13.41 -17.62 4.76
N ASP A 180 13.45 -18.52 5.75
CA ASP A 180 12.76 -19.81 5.69
C ASP A 180 11.24 -19.65 5.67
N GLU A 181 10.67 -18.72 6.45
CA GLU A 181 9.23 -18.45 6.40
C GLU A 181 8.79 -17.85 5.08
N VAL A 182 9.61 -16.97 4.50
CA VAL A 182 9.34 -16.41 3.17
C VAL A 182 9.42 -17.51 2.10
N GLN A 183 10.39 -18.42 2.20
CA GLN A 183 10.56 -19.52 1.25
C GLN A 183 9.45 -20.58 1.38
N ASP A 184 9.05 -20.91 2.60
CA ASP A 184 7.91 -21.80 2.91
C ASP A 184 6.59 -21.21 2.40
N ALA A 185 6.33 -19.92 2.67
CA ALA A 185 5.17 -19.23 2.15
C ALA A 185 5.16 -19.19 0.61
N ARG A 186 6.33 -18.93 0.01
CA ARG A 186 6.48 -18.97 -1.44
C ARG A 186 6.13 -20.35 -1.99
N GLY A 187 6.72 -21.42 -1.44
CA GLY A 187 6.44 -22.79 -1.86
C GLY A 187 4.96 -23.15 -1.75
N THR A 188 4.33 -22.76 -0.64
CA THR A 188 2.88 -22.96 -0.41
C THR A 188 2.05 -22.26 -1.49
N LEU A 189 2.40 -21.02 -1.86
CA LEU A 189 1.70 -20.27 -2.89
C LEU A 189 1.85 -20.93 -4.27
N LEU A 190 3.03 -21.48 -4.58
CA LEU A 190 3.24 -22.19 -5.84
C LEU A 190 2.48 -23.52 -5.89
N LEU A 191 2.41 -24.25 -4.78
CA LEU A 191 1.59 -25.47 -4.69
C LEU A 191 0.10 -25.17 -4.87
N LEU A 192 -0.40 -24.06 -4.30
CA LEU A 192 -1.77 -23.60 -4.49
C LEU A 192 -2.09 -23.35 -5.96
N ILE A 193 -1.20 -22.65 -6.69
CA ILE A 193 -1.37 -22.43 -8.14
C ILE A 193 -1.53 -23.77 -8.86
N GLN A 194 -0.71 -24.77 -8.49
CA GLN A 194 -0.73 -26.08 -9.12
C GLN A 194 -1.99 -26.89 -8.79
N SER A 195 -2.42 -26.89 -7.53
CA SER A 195 -3.64 -27.61 -7.13
C SER A 195 -4.90 -27.01 -7.75
N GLU A 196 -4.92 -25.70 -7.99
CA GLU A 196 -6.06 -25.04 -8.63
C GLU A 196 -6.08 -25.22 -10.16
N SER A 197 -4.93 -25.45 -10.77
CA SER A 197 -4.80 -25.38 -12.24
C SER A 197 -4.54 -26.71 -12.91
N PHE A 198 -4.13 -27.74 -12.17
CA PHE A 198 -3.73 -29.03 -12.71
C PHE A 198 -4.40 -30.17 -11.96
N PRO A 199 -4.70 -31.28 -12.66
CA PRO A 199 -5.24 -32.47 -12.01
C PRO A 199 -4.24 -33.04 -10.98
N GLU A 200 -4.76 -33.68 -9.94
CA GLU A 200 -3.93 -34.31 -8.91
C GLU A 200 -3.12 -35.48 -9.48
N THR A 201 -3.74 -36.26 -10.37
CA THR A 201 -3.19 -37.46 -11.02
C THR A 201 -2.78 -37.17 -12.47
N GLY A 202 -1.86 -37.99 -12.99
CA GLY A 202 -1.39 -37.92 -14.37
C GLY A 202 0.04 -37.39 -14.49
N ASP A 203 0.81 -38.06 -15.35
CA ASP A 203 2.23 -37.77 -15.58
C ASP A 203 2.44 -36.89 -16.83
N SER A 204 1.36 -36.54 -17.53
CA SER A 204 1.38 -35.66 -18.70
C SER A 204 0.33 -34.57 -18.56
N ILE A 205 0.74 -33.32 -18.77
CA ILE A 205 -0.16 -32.16 -18.81
C ILE A 205 0.06 -31.46 -20.14
N ASN A 206 -0.97 -31.42 -20.99
CA ASN A 206 -0.90 -30.83 -22.33
C ASN A 206 0.30 -31.34 -23.16
N GLY A 207 0.62 -32.63 -23.05
CA GLY A 207 1.74 -33.26 -23.75
C GLY A 207 3.12 -33.04 -23.11
N LEU A 208 3.20 -32.28 -22.01
CA LEU A 208 4.42 -32.14 -21.22
C LEU A 208 4.50 -33.24 -20.17
N LEU A 209 5.57 -34.03 -20.19
CA LEU A 209 5.86 -34.98 -19.13
C LEU A 209 6.18 -34.23 -17.83
N THR A 210 5.57 -34.66 -16.73
CA THR A 210 5.70 -34.03 -15.42
C THR A 210 6.15 -35.01 -14.36
N VAL A 211 6.87 -34.50 -13.37
CA VAL A 211 7.31 -35.25 -12.19
C VAL A 211 7.04 -34.40 -10.95
N ARG A 212 6.84 -35.03 -9.79
CA ARG A 212 6.77 -34.32 -8.50
C ARG A 212 8.12 -34.39 -7.80
N ASP A 213 8.55 -33.28 -7.22
CA ASP A 213 9.72 -33.26 -6.34
C ASP A 213 9.35 -33.68 -4.90
N GLN A 214 10.36 -33.71 -4.02
CA GLN A 214 10.20 -34.07 -2.61
C GLN A 214 9.26 -33.13 -1.85
N SER A 215 9.02 -31.91 -2.35
CA SER A 215 8.08 -30.95 -1.77
C SER A 215 6.65 -31.07 -2.34
N GLY A 216 6.41 -32.04 -3.23
CA GLY A 216 5.14 -32.24 -3.92
C GLY A 216 4.93 -31.32 -5.13
N MET A 217 5.90 -30.45 -5.44
CA MET A 217 5.84 -29.49 -6.54
C MET A 217 5.92 -30.23 -7.88
N ARG A 218 4.99 -29.94 -8.78
CA ARG A 218 4.99 -30.47 -10.14
C ARG A 218 6.00 -29.72 -11.01
N ARG A 219 6.88 -30.47 -11.67
CA ARG A 219 7.95 -29.97 -12.54
C ARG A 219 7.90 -30.64 -13.89
N VAL A 220 8.37 -29.95 -14.93
CA VAL A 220 8.43 -30.50 -16.29
C VAL A 220 9.70 -31.33 -16.44
N LYS A 221 9.57 -32.54 -17.01
CA LYS A 221 10.69 -33.36 -17.44
C LYS A 221 11.08 -32.93 -18.85
N THR A 222 12.22 -32.26 -18.97
CA THR A 222 12.73 -31.74 -20.25
C THR A 222 13.67 -32.77 -20.91
N LYS A 223 14.09 -32.55 -22.17
CA LYS A 223 15.10 -33.40 -22.84
C LYS A 223 16.54 -33.09 -22.39
N ILE A 224 16.75 -32.06 -21.58
CA ILE A 224 18.07 -31.57 -21.10
C ILE A 224 18.45 -32.12 -19.71
N ILE A 225 17.96 -33.33 -19.37
CA ILE A 225 18.20 -33.95 -18.05
C ILE A 225 19.68 -34.29 -17.84
N GLU A 226 20.38 -34.68 -18.90
CA GLU A 226 21.77 -35.15 -18.86
C GLU A 226 22.80 -34.01 -18.86
N ARG A 227 22.35 -32.75 -18.94
CA ARG A 227 23.24 -31.60 -18.89
C ARG A 227 23.70 -31.33 -17.46
N GLU A 228 24.96 -30.95 -17.25
CA GLU A 228 25.43 -30.48 -15.95
C GLU A 228 24.90 -29.07 -15.67
N ASP A 229 23.71 -28.99 -15.09
CA ASP A 229 23.04 -27.74 -14.76
C ASP A 229 22.20 -27.87 -13.48
N SER A 230 21.76 -26.73 -12.95
CA SER A 230 20.97 -26.69 -11.70
C SER A 230 19.69 -27.53 -11.82
N TYR A 231 19.28 -28.17 -10.71
CA TYR A 231 18.09 -29.01 -10.69
C TYR A 231 16.83 -28.26 -11.15
N ALA A 232 16.67 -27.00 -10.72
CA ALA A 232 15.54 -26.15 -11.11
C ALA A 232 15.54 -25.79 -12.61
N PHE A 233 16.71 -25.76 -13.25
CA PHE A 233 16.82 -25.53 -14.70
C PHE A 233 16.46 -26.78 -15.49
N ARG A 234 16.93 -27.95 -15.04
CA ARG A 234 16.62 -29.25 -15.67
C ARG A 234 15.16 -29.66 -15.50
N TYR A 235 14.62 -29.35 -14.32
CA TYR A 235 13.24 -29.65 -13.91
C TYR A 235 12.52 -28.35 -13.50
N PRO A 236 12.13 -27.50 -14.47
CA PRO A 236 11.45 -26.25 -14.18
C PRO A 236 10.06 -26.50 -13.57
N ILE A 237 9.65 -25.61 -12.67
CA ILE A 237 8.31 -25.67 -12.06
C ILE A 237 7.27 -25.43 -13.15
N LEU A 238 6.26 -26.29 -13.20
CA LEU A 238 5.16 -26.13 -14.15
C LEU A 238 4.18 -25.07 -13.61
N PHE A 239 3.89 -24.06 -14.43
CA PHE A 239 2.88 -23.04 -14.15
C PHE A 239 1.80 -23.00 -15.24
N PRO A 240 0.55 -22.71 -14.87
CA PRO A 240 -0.50 -22.44 -15.84
C PRO A 240 -0.23 -21.14 -16.59
N SER A 241 -0.66 -21.06 -17.85
CA SER A 241 -0.52 -19.86 -18.67
C SER A 241 -1.43 -18.71 -18.22
N ARG A 242 -2.57 -19.02 -17.58
CA ARG A 242 -3.56 -18.05 -17.12
C ARG A 242 -3.83 -18.20 -15.64
N HIS A 243 -3.07 -17.50 -14.83
CA HIS A 243 -3.30 -17.43 -13.38
C HIS A 243 -2.79 -16.09 -12.84
N HIS A 244 -3.59 -15.43 -11.98
CA HIS A 244 -3.26 -14.10 -11.44
C HIS A 244 -1.89 -14.06 -10.76
N ILE A 245 -1.62 -15.04 -9.89
CA ILE A 245 -0.33 -15.14 -9.19
C ILE A 245 0.84 -15.31 -10.17
N VAL A 246 0.67 -16.10 -11.24
CA VAL A 246 1.70 -16.31 -12.27
C VAL A 246 1.98 -15.01 -13.02
N ASN A 247 0.93 -14.26 -13.41
CA ASN A 247 1.08 -12.95 -14.02
C ASN A 247 1.85 -11.97 -13.12
N CYS A 248 1.53 -11.97 -11.82
CA CYS A 248 2.24 -11.15 -10.84
C CYS A 248 3.69 -11.58 -10.65
N LEU A 249 3.98 -12.89 -10.66
CA LEU A 249 5.33 -13.45 -10.58
C LEU A 249 6.18 -13.05 -11.79
N ILE A 250 5.62 -13.21 -13.00
CA ILE A 250 6.27 -12.83 -14.25
C ILE A 250 6.58 -11.33 -14.22
N ARG A 251 5.59 -10.50 -13.88
CA ARG A 251 5.77 -9.05 -13.80
C ARG A 251 6.85 -8.64 -12.79
N ASP A 252 6.85 -9.25 -11.60
CA ASP A 252 7.86 -8.99 -10.58
C ASP A 252 9.27 -9.35 -11.07
N TYR A 253 9.42 -10.49 -11.76
CA TYR A 253 10.71 -10.86 -12.37
C TYR A 253 11.15 -9.84 -13.44
N HIS A 254 10.26 -9.44 -14.34
CA HIS A 254 10.56 -8.45 -15.39
C HIS A 254 10.97 -7.10 -14.81
N LEU A 255 10.24 -6.60 -13.80
CA LEU A 255 10.57 -5.34 -13.15
C LEU A 255 11.94 -5.40 -12.46
N ARG A 256 12.27 -6.52 -11.80
CA ARG A 256 13.59 -6.70 -11.18
C ARG A 256 14.72 -6.73 -12.19
N GLU A 257 14.55 -7.45 -13.31
CA GLU A 257 15.56 -7.50 -14.37
C GLU A 257 15.71 -6.16 -15.08
N GLN A 258 14.62 -5.42 -15.30
CA GLN A 258 14.68 -4.05 -15.80
C GLN A 258 15.43 -3.13 -14.84
N MET A 259 15.14 -3.20 -13.53
CA MET A 259 15.87 -2.42 -12.51
C MET A 259 17.35 -2.78 -12.46
N ARG A 260 17.69 -4.08 -12.50
CA ARG A 260 19.09 -4.56 -12.58
C ARG A 260 19.79 -4.05 -13.83
N SER A 261 19.12 -4.08 -14.98
CA SER A 261 19.64 -3.58 -16.24
C SER A 261 19.88 -2.08 -16.21
N ARG A 262 18.93 -1.28 -15.70
CA ARG A 262 19.10 0.17 -15.50
C ARG A 262 20.24 0.47 -14.54
N PHE A 263 20.29 -0.20 -13.40
CA PHE A 263 21.38 -0.04 -12.44
C PHE A 263 22.76 -0.33 -13.07
N ARG A 264 22.88 -1.41 -13.86
CA ARG A 264 24.11 -1.70 -14.60
C ARG A 264 24.45 -0.61 -15.63
N LYS A 265 23.47 -0.13 -16.40
CA LYS A 265 23.72 0.88 -17.44
C LYS A 265 24.01 2.27 -16.87
N GLU A 266 23.19 2.72 -15.95
CA GLU A 266 23.23 4.08 -15.41
C GLU A 266 24.28 4.20 -14.30
N TYR A 267 24.34 3.26 -13.36
CA TYR A 267 25.21 3.36 -12.18
C TYR A 267 26.61 2.80 -12.45
N LEU A 268 26.71 1.57 -12.98
CA LEU A 268 28.02 1.00 -13.32
C LEU A 268 28.63 1.67 -14.56
N GLY A 269 27.81 2.11 -15.53
CA GLY A 269 28.30 2.91 -16.66
C GLY A 269 28.95 4.24 -16.24
N GLN A 270 28.40 4.92 -15.22
CA GLN A 270 29.00 6.12 -14.64
C GLN A 270 30.30 5.83 -13.87
N LEU A 271 30.42 4.66 -13.23
CA LEU A 271 31.66 4.23 -12.57
C LEU A 271 32.77 3.90 -13.59
N ILE A 272 32.41 3.34 -14.74
CA ILE A 272 33.32 3.05 -15.85
C ILE A 272 33.81 4.35 -16.49
N GLN A 273 32.92 5.33 -16.72
CA GLN A 273 33.33 6.65 -17.26
C GLN A 273 34.26 7.44 -16.33
N ARG A 274 34.22 7.18 -15.02
CA ARG A 274 35.09 7.84 -14.03
C ARG A 274 36.49 7.21 -13.91
N HIS A 275 36.73 6.03 -14.49
CA HIS A 275 38.03 5.34 -14.45
C HIS A 275 38.90 5.56 -15.70
N GLY A 276 38.82 6.75 -16.31
CA GLY A 276 39.90 7.23 -17.17
C GLY A 276 41.17 7.48 -16.34
N HIS A 277 41.96 6.42 -16.14
CA HIS A 277 43.32 6.32 -15.59
C HIS A 277 43.72 7.21 -14.41
N LYS A 278 44.00 6.55 -13.27
CA LYS A 278 45.25 6.74 -12.51
C LYS A 278 45.70 5.36 -12.00
N ASP A 279 46.88 4.92 -12.41
CA ASP A 279 47.54 3.74 -11.83
C ASP A 279 47.70 3.98 -10.32
N CYS A 280 46.97 3.21 -9.52
CA CYS A 280 47.06 3.24 -8.07
C CYS A 280 47.60 1.89 -7.63
N GLU A 281 48.77 1.87 -6.98
CA GLU A 281 49.30 0.65 -6.35
C GLU A 281 48.34 0.18 -5.26
N LEU A 282 47.71 -0.97 -5.48
CA LEU A 282 46.81 -1.62 -4.52
C LEU A 282 47.57 -2.00 -3.24
N LYS A 283 47.01 -1.70 -2.07
CA LYS A 283 47.59 -2.04 -0.76
C LYS A 283 46.77 -3.12 -0.05
N VAL A 284 47.43 -3.86 0.83
CA VAL A 284 46.79 -4.87 1.68
C VAL A 284 45.74 -4.18 2.56
N GLY A 285 44.46 -4.52 2.34
CA GLY A 285 43.30 -3.89 2.99
C GLY A 285 42.30 -3.26 2.01
N ASP A 286 42.67 -3.09 0.74
CA ASP A 286 41.78 -2.55 -0.28
C ASP A 286 40.69 -3.56 -0.67
N ILE A 287 39.46 -3.06 -0.81
CA ILE A 287 38.30 -3.87 -1.22
C ILE A 287 38.20 -3.83 -2.75
N VAL A 288 38.56 -4.94 -3.39
CA VAL A 288 38.43 -5.12 -4.84
C VAL A 288 37.12 -5.82 -5.17
N LEU A 289 36.25 -5.17 -5.95
CA LEU A 289 35.05 -5.79 -6.49
C LEU A 289 35.40 -6.56 -7.76
N VAL A 290 35.57 -7.87 -7.63
CA VAL A 290 35.78 -8.76 -8.79
C VAL A 290 34.46 -8.93 -9.53
N GLY A 291 34.28 -8.18 -10.61
CA GLY A 291 33.24 -8.43 -11.59
C GLY A 291 33.56 -9.70 -12.37
N CYS A 292 32.73 -10.73 -12.26
CA CYS A 292 32.78 -11.85 -13.18
C CYS A 292 32.20 -11.36 -14.52
N GLU A 293 33.07 -10.83 -15.38
CA GLU A 293 32.72 -10.58 -16.77
C GLU A 293 32.39 -11.93 -17.40
N ASN A 294 31.12 -12.10 -17.80
CA ASN A 294 30.71 -13.20 -18.64
C ASN A 294 31.51 -13.12 -19.94
N LEU A 295 32.64 -13.81 -19.99
CA LEU A 295 33.34 -14.12 -21.23
C LEU A 295 32.31 -14.71 -22.18
N LYS A 296 32.15 -14.04 -23.33
CA LYS A 296 31.42 -14.56 -24.49
C LYS A 296 31.79 -16.03 -24.65
N ARG A 297 30.78 -16.91 -24.66
CA ARG A 297 30.97 -18.28 -25.16
C ARG A 297 31.46 -18.15 -26.61
N VAL A 298 32.74 -18.45 -26.80
CA VAL A 298 33.32 -18.74 -28.11
C VAL A 298 33.28 -20.26 -28.25
N ASN A 299 32.46 -20.68 -29.22
CA ASN A 299 32.38 -21.92 -29.99
C ASN A 299 30.93 -22.34 -30.15
#